data_AF-A0A662P461-F1
#
_entry.id   AF-A0A662P461-F1
#
_cell.length_a   1.000
_cell.length_b   1.000
_cell.length_c   1.000
_cell.angle_alpha   90.00
_cell.angle_beta   90.00
_cell.angle_gamma   90.00
#
_symmetry.space_group_name_H-M   'P 1'
#
loop_
_entity.id
_entity.type
_entity.pdbx_description
1 polymer ?
#
loop_
_entity_poly.entity_id
_entity_poly.type
_entity_poly.pdbx_seq_one_letter_code
_entity_poly.pdbx_strand_id
1 'polypeptide(L)'
;MESEGTLLKIKEWFETGEEDSKDIVKSPWEVEVFRDENERITGLRAINPKFPISFVVRPMQNSIRISATLPFETATLGLRERVKAYRTALIINERIELVKVSLVGDEEELNICCDLDMRSLGEGEFDEALSTIYAAIVTLVDRLGLEEELKREILLTMIYLISRKKEEGYTRKQLYEFLVKRAGMKEEMASKIIEAAYRGSREIDYAY
;
A
#
# COMPACT_ATOMS: atom_id res chain seq x y z
N MET A 1 -20.74 13.03 1.58
CA MET A 1 -20.86 13.71 0.28
C MET A 1 -19.54 14.38 -0.10
N GLU A 2 -18.97 15.25 0.73
CA GLU A 2 -17.67 15.89 0.44
C GLU A 2 -16.51 14.88 0.35
N SER A 3 -16.44 13.94 1.30
CA SER A 3 -15.41 12.88 1.32
C SER A 3 -15.44 11.95 0.09
N GLU A 4 -16.62 11.61 -0.41
CA GLU A 4 -16.77 10.71 -1.55
C GLU A 4 -16.27 11.35 -2.86
N GLY A 5 -16.55 12.64 -3.05
CA GLY A 5 -15.98 13.40 -4.17
C GLY A 5 -14.45 13.45 -4.11
N THR A 6 -13.87 13.61 -2.92
CA THR A 6 -12.41 13.60 -2.73
C THR A 6 -11.82 12.21 -3.00
N LEU A 7 -12.45 11.13 -2.55
CA LEU A 7 -12.00 9.77 -2.84
C LEU A 7 -12.04 9.46 -4.34
N LEU A 8 -13.04 9.92 -5.08
CA LEU A 8 -13.08 9.76 -6.54
C LEU A 8 -11.93 10.48 -7.25
N LYS A 9 -11.58 11.69 -6.80
CA LYS A 9 -10.39 12.41 -7.32
C LYS A 9 -9.09 11.65 -7.03
N ILE A 10 -8.93 11.17 -5.80
CA ILE A 10 -7.73 10.39 -5.42
C ILE A 10 -7.62 9.10 -6.23
N LYS A 11 -8.75 8.41 -6.47
CA LYS A 11 -8.79 7.25 -7.36
C LYS A 11 -8.30 7.59 -8.76
N GLU A 12 -8.76 8.70 -9.32
CA GLU A 12 -8.32 9.18 -10.64
C GLU A 12 -6.81 9.47 -10.66
N TRP A 13 -6.26 10.10 -9.63
CA TRP A 13 -4.83 10.36 -9.50
C TRP A 13 -4.00 9.08 -9.41
N PHE A 14 -4.48 8.06 -8.70
CA PHE A 14 -3.82 6.75 -8.67
C PHE A 14 -3.85 6.03 -10.04
N GLU A 15 -4.96 6.08 -10.75
CA GLU A 15 -5.14 5.33 -12.01
C GLU A 15 -4.49 6.03 -13.21
N THR A 16 -4.28 7.34 -13.13
CA THR A 16 -3.65 8.14 -14.18
C THR A 16 -2.12 8.06 -14.07
N GLY A 17 -1.44 7.99 -15.22
CA GLY A 17 0.03 8.02 -15.25
C GLY A 17 0.60 7.38 -16.50
N GLU A 18 1.92 7.27 -16.54
CA GLU A 18 2.65 6.63 -17.65
C GLU A 18 3.12 5.23 -17.22
N GLU A 19 2.73 4.20 -17.98
CA GLU A 19 3.13 2.80 -17.67
C GLU A 19 4.65 2.64 -17.57
N ASP A 20 5.40 3.38 -18.37
CA ASP A 20 6.87 3.34 -18.43
C ASP A 20 7.55 4.36 -17.50
N SER A 21 6.80 5.09 -16.67
CA SER A 21 7.36 6.04 -15.71
C SER A 21 8.38 5.36 -14.79
N LYS A 22 9.54 6.01 -14.62
CA LYS A 22 10.54 5.62 -13.62
C LYS A 22 10.16 6.07 -12.21
N ASP A 23 9.32 7.10 -12.12
CA ASP A 23 8.73 7.53 -10.86
C ASP A 23 7.50 6.66 -10.58
N ILE A 24 7.56 5.91 -9.48
CA ILE A 24 6.51 4.98 -9.06
C ILE A 24 5.20 5.74 -8.83
N VAL A 25 5.27 6.94 -8.25
CA VAL A 25 4.09 7.74 -7.92
C VAL A 25 3.34 8.13 -9.19
N LYS A 26 4.07 8.42 -10.28
CA LYS A 26 3.52 8.78 -11.60
C LYS A 26 3.16 7.61 -12.52
N SER A 27 3.26 6.37 -12.02
CA SER A 27 2.87 5.19 -12.79
C SER A 27 1.46 4.72 -12.40
N PRO A 28 0.64 4.18 -13.31
CA PRO A 28 -0.73 3.77 -13.00
C PRO A 28 -0.80 2.67 -11.93
N TRP A 29 -1.62 2.89 -10.90
CA TRP A 29 -1.85 1.97 -9.79
C TRP A 29 -3.08 1.10 -10.05
N GLU A 30 -3.19 0.04 -9.25
CA GLU A 30 -4.36 -0.82 -9.20
C GLU A 30 -5.20 -0.44 -7.98
N VAL A 31 -6.42 0.07 -8.22
CA VAL A 31 -7.28 0.62 -7.15
C VAL A 31 -8.50 -0.27 -6.92
N GLU A 32 -8.73 -0.61 -5.66
CA GLU A 32 -9.95 -1.24 -5.14
C GLU A 32 -10.76 -0.18 -4.38
N VAL A 33 -12.08 -0.21 -4.53
CA VAL A 33 -12.99 0.73 -3.89
C VAL A 33 -13.77 0.01 -2.79
N PHE A 34 -13.67 0.49 -1.56
CA PHE A 34 -14.48 0.00 -0.45
C PHE A 34 -15.82 0.72 -0.43
N ARG A 35 -16.90 -0.05 -0.26
CA ARG A 35 -18.27 0.46 -0.19
C ARG A 35 -18.98 -0.04 1.07
N ASP A 36 -19.88 0.78 1.61
CA ASP A 36 -20.80 0.36 2.66
C ASP A 36 -22.03 -0.37 2.09
N GLU A 37 -22.94 -0.81 2.97
CA GLU A 37 -24.20 -1.48 2.61
C GLU A 37 -25.13 -0.61 1.73
N ASN A 38 -24.91 0.70 1.67
CA ASN A 38 -25.65 1.65 0.86
C ASN A 38 -24.89 2.04 -0.43
N GLU A 39 -23.88 1.26 -0.82
CA GLU A 39 -23.04 1.47 -2.01
C GLU A 39 -22.19 2.75 -1.97
N ARG A 40 -22.05 3.41 -0.82
CA ARG A 40 -21.27 4.65 -0.70
C ARG A 40 -19.80 4.34 -0.55
N ILE A 41 -18.94 5.11 -1.21
CA ILE A 41 -17.49 4.89 -1.11
C ILE A 41 -17.01 5.25 0.30
N THR A 42 -16.41 4.28 1.00
CA THR A 42 -15.87 4.42 2.36
C THR A 42 -14.35 4.47 2.40
N GLY A 43 -13.68 4.09 1.32
CA GLY A 43 -12.23 4.17 1.20
C GLY A 43 -11.72 3.55 -0.08
N LEU A 44 -10.40 3.58 -0.25
CA LEU A 44 -9.70 2.95 -1.37
C LEU A 44 -8.57 2.09 -0.84
N ARG A 45 -8.21 1.06 -1.60
CA ARG A 45 -6.91 0.41 -1.53
C ARG A 45 -6.21 0.57 -2.87
N ALA A 46 -4.98 1.06 -2.88
CA ALA A 46 -4.18 1.24 -4.07
C ALA A 46 -2.87 0.45 -3.95
N ILE A 47 -2.52 -0.27 -5.02
CA ILE A 47 -1.27 -1.05 -5.10
C ILE A 47 -0.54 -0.66 -6.37
N ASN A 48 0.73 -0.26 -6.24
CA ASN A 48 1.57 -0.04 -7.41
C ASN A 48 2.17 -1.37 -7.90
N PRO A 49 1.98 -1.78 -9.17
CA PRO A 49 2.53 -3.04 -9.66
C PRO A 49 4.06 -3.14 -9.60
N LYS A 50 4.78 -2.02 -9.73
CA LYS A 50 6.26 -1.99 -9.71
C LYS A 50 6.83 -2.10 -8.30
N PHE A 51 6.05 -1.70 -7.30
CA PHE A 51 6.42 -1.78 -5.90
C PHE A 51 5.17 -2.08 -5.06
N PRO A 52 4.77 -3.37 -5.00
CA PRO A 52 3.45 -3.80 -4.53
C PRO A 52 3.36 -3.75 -3.01
N ILE A 53 3.22 -2.54 -2.49
CA ILE A 53 2.78 -2.25 -1.12
C ILE A 53 1.35 -1.73 -1.21
N SER A 54 0.51 -2.20 -0.29
CA SER A 54 -0.87 -1.77 -0.17
C SER A 54 -0.96 -0.42 0.54
N PHE A 55 -1.48 0.58 -0.16
CA PHE A 55 -1.86 1.86 0.42
C PHE A 55 -3.36 1.90 0.64
N VAL A 56 -3.79 2.37 1.80
CA VAL A 56 -5.19 2.52 2.15
C VAL A 56 -5.50 4.00 2.30
N VAL A 57 -6.60 4.41 1.67
CA VAL A 57 -7.11 5.78 1.74
C VAL A 57 -8.45 5.77 2.45
N ARG A 58 -8.56 6.51 3.55
CA ARG A 58 -9.80 6.58 4.35
C ARG A 58 -10.15 8.03 4.71
N PRO A 59 -11.44 8.39 4.65
CA PRO A 59 -11.89 9.66 5.14
C PRO A 59 -11.83 9.72 6.66
N MET A 60 -11.25 10.80 7.17
CA MET A 60 -11.30 11.20 8.57
C MET A 60 -12.33 12.34 8.71
N GLN A 61 -12.38 13.01 9.87
CA GLN A 61 -13.37 14.07 10.10
C GLN A 61 -13.22 15.26 9.13
N ASN A 62 -11.99 15.76 8.94
CA ASN A 62 -11.69 16.91 8.06
C ASN A 62 -10.56 16.64 7.07
N SER A 63 -9.98 15.44 7.10
CA SER A 63 -8.84 15.05 6.26
C SER A 63 -9.11 13.73 5.57
N ILE A 64 -8.30 13.41 4.56
CA ILE A 64 -8.11 12.05 4.08
C ILE A 64 -6.81 11.53 4.70
N ARG A 65 -6.86 10.33 5.27
CA ARG A 65 -5.65 9.60 5.63
C ARG A 65 -5.23 8.70 4.48
N ILE A 66 -3.97 8.79 4.09
CA ILE A 66 -3.31 7.79 3.25
C ILE A 66 -2.33 7.04 4.14
N SER A 67 -2.36 5.71 4.13
CA SER A 67 -1.53 4.91 5.00
C SER A 67 -1.04 3.61 4.39
N ALA A 68 0.10 3.14 4.85
CA ALA A 68 0.63 1.81 4.58
C ALA A 68 0.99 1.14 5.91
N THR A 69 0.45 -0.04 6.14
CA THR A 69 0.78 -0.87 7.30
C THR A 69 1.88 -1.83 6.91
N LEU A 70 2.97 -1.85 7.68
CA LEU A 70 4.01 -2.86 7.52
C LEU A 70 3.58 -4.13 8.27
N PRO A 71 3.73 -5.32 7.68
CA PRO A 71 3.42 -6.60 8.35
C PRO A 71 4.54 -6.96 9.32
N PHE A 72 4.74 -6.08 10.30
CA PHE A 72 5.72 -6.18 11.35
C PHE A 72 5.02 -5.96 12.68
N GLU A 73 4.68 -7.08 13.32
CA GLU A 73 4.08 -7.15 14.63
C GLU A 73 5.10 -6.74 15.70
N THR A 74 4.70 -5.84 16.60
CA THR A 74 5.54 -5.41 17.72
C THR A 74 5.13 -5.98 19.06
N ALA A 75 3.91 -6.52 19.16
CA ALA A 75 3.33 -7.04 20.40
C ALA A 75 4.15 -8.21 20.98
N THR A 76 4.58 -9.16 20.14
CA THR A 76 5.37 -10.34 20.55
C THR A 76 6.87 -10.11 20.68
N LEU A 77 7.38 -8.93 20.29
CA LEU A 77 8.81 -8.64 20.37
C LEU A 77 9.32 -8.62 21.83
N GLY A 78 10.57 -9.02 22.01
CA GLY A 78 11.28 -8.82 23.27
C GLY A 78 11.35 -7.34 23.62
N LEU A 79 11.33 -7.00 24.92
CA LEU A 79 11.29 -5.62 25.40
C LEU A 79 12.32 -4.70 24.72
N ARG A 80 13.55 -5.18 24.53
CA ARG A 80 14.63 -4.41 23.91
C ARG A 80 14.35 -4.09 22.44
N GLU A 81 13.85 -5.06 21.69
CA GLU A 81 13.53 -4.91 20.26
C GLU A 81 12.33 -4.00 20.08
N ARG A 82 11.30 -4.17 20.91
CA ARG A 82 10.11 -3.32 20.92
C ARG A 82 10.45 -1.85 21.21
N VAL A 83 11.27 -1.60 22.24
CA VAL A 83 11.75 -0.24 22.54
C VAL A 83 12.58 0.33 21.39
N LYS A 84 13.40 -0.49 20.71
CA LYS A 84 14.13 -0.06 19.50
C LYS A 84 13.15 0.34 18.39
N ALA A 85 12.12 -0.47 18.13
CA ALA A 85 11.11 -0.21 17.11
C ALA A 85 10.39 1.13 17.37
N TYR A 86 9.86 1.32 18.57
CA TYR A 86 9.12 2.55 18.91
C TYR A 86 9.99 3.80 18.93
N ARG A 87 11.23 3.71 19.45
CA ARG A 87 12.17 4.83 19.37
C ARG A 87 12.49 5.20 17.92
N THR A 88 12.63 4.19 17.05
CA THR A 88 12.88 4.41 15.62
C THR A 88 11.69 5.10 14.96
N ALA A 89 10.47 4.63 15.23
CA ALA A 89 9.23 5.26 14.75
C ALA A 89 9.12 6.73 15.20
N LEU A 90 9.38 7.03 16.48
CA LEU A 90 9.34 8.40 17.01
C LEU A 90 10.39 9.31 16.37
N ILE A 91 11.60 8.80 16.09
CA ILE A 91 12.63 9.58 15.37
C ILE A 91 12.18 9.86 13.93
N ILE A 92 11.49 8.93 13.29
CA ILE A 92 11.00 9.13 11.92
C ILE A 92 9.91 10.19 11.88
N ASN A 93 9.00 10.22 12.88
CA ASN A 93 8.00 11.28 13.02
C ASN A 93 8.61 12.68 13.18
N GLU A 94 9.84 12.78 13.71
CA GLU A 94 10.54 14.05 13.85
C GLU A 94 11.30 14.45 12.58
N ARG A 95 11.82 13.47 11.82
CA ARG A 95 12.73 13.73 10.70
C ARG A 95 12.07 13.83 9.35
N ILE A 96 10.94 13.15 9.17
CA ILE A 96 10.23 13.09 7.90
C ILE A 96 8.95 13.90 8.10
N GLU A 97 8.93 15.08 7.51
CA GLU A 97 7.76 15.97 7.54
C GLU A 97 6.53 15.27 6.95
N LEU A 98 5.33 15.71 7.34
CA LEU A 98 4.02 15.16 6.90
C LEU A 98 3.72 13.71 7.35
N VAL A 99 4.73 12.88 7.62
CA VAL A 99 4.55 11.48 8.03
C VAL A 99 4.31 11.35 9.53
N LYS A 100 3.39 10.46 9.86
CA LYS A 100 3.19 9.91 11.19
C LYS A 100 3.28 8.38 11.14
N VAL A 101 4.13 7.84 12.00
CA VAL A 101 4.18 6.43 12.35
C VAL A 101 3.33 6.22 13.60
N SER A 102 2.40 5.27 13.53
CA SER A 102 1.50 4.85 14.60
C SER A 102 1.47 3.34 14.73
N LEU A 103 0.81 2.85 15.79
CA LEU A 103 0.48 1.43 15.94
C LEU A 103 -0.98 1.20 15.55
N VAL A 104 -1.27 0.06 14.94
CA VAL A 104 -2.63 -0.36 14.57
C VAL A 104 -2.85 -1.84 14.89
N GLY A 105 -4.11 -2.20 15.14
CA GLY A 105 -4.51 -3.57 15.46
C GLY A 105 -4.04 -4.06 16.83
N ASP A 106 -4.46 -5.28 17.17
CA ASP A 106 -4.09 -5.93 18.43
C ASP A 106 -2.63 -6.41 18.44
N GLU A 107 -2.07 -6.65 17.25
CA GLU A 107 -0.68 -7.06 17.02
C GLU A 107 0.32 -5.88 17.06
N GLU A 108 -0.18 -4.66 17.29
CA GLU A 108 0.63 -3.44 17.38
C GLU A 108 1.54 -3.26 16.13
N GLU A 109 0.96 -3.38 14.94
CA GLU A 109 1.71 -3.25 13.68
C GLU A 109 2.09 -1.79 13.41
N LEU A 110 3.27 -1.57 12.81
CA LEU A 110 3.72 -0.24 12.42
C LEU A 110 2.93 0.25 11.19
N ASN A 111 2.13 1.30 11.38
CA ASN A 111 1.41 1.99 10.32
C ASN A 111 2.03 3.35 10.05
N ILE A 112 2.29 3.65 8.78
CA ILE A 112 2.85 4.91 8.31
C ILE A 112 1.74 5.65 7.58
N CYS A 113 1.48 6.90 7.93
CA CYS A 113 0.40 7.67 7.33
C CYS A 113 0.68 9.15 7.18
N CYS A 114 -0.05 9.76 6.25
CA CYS A 114 -0.20 11.21 6.10
C CYS A 114 -1.68 11.56 6.19
N ASP A 115 -2.00 12.65 6.88
CA ASP A 115 -3.36 13.21 6.96
C ASP A 115 -3.40 14.50 6.12
N LEU A 116 -4.17 14.50 5.02
CA LEU A 116 -4.25 15.62 4.08
C LEU A 116 -5.58 16.35 4.20
N ASP A 117 -5.57 17.68 4.29
CA ASP A 117 -6.79 18.47 4.41
C ASP A 117 -7.63 18.39 3.13
N MET A 118 -8.87 17.91 3.25
CA MET A 118 -9.79 17.75 2.11
C MET A 118 -10.09 19.06 1.37
N ARG A 119 -9.92 20.22 2.03
CA ARG A 119 -10.24 21.54 1.47
C ARG A 119 -9.16 22.08 0.53
N SER A 120 -7.91 21.71 0.75
CA SER A 120 -6.76 22.17 -0.03
C SER A 120 -6.13 21.08 -0.89
N LEU A 121 -6.52 19.81 -0.69
CA LEU A 121 -5.90 18.67 -1.35
C LEU A 121 -5.90 18.81 -2.88
N GLY A 122 -4.68 18.81 -3.44
CA GLY A 122 -4.41 18.71 -4.86
C GLY A 122 -3.47 17.54 -5.19
N GLU A 123 -3.33 17.23 -6.48
CA GLU A 123 -2.51 16.11 -6.97
C GLU A 123 -1.04 16.21 -6.50
N GLY A 124 -0.45 17.42 -6.50
CA GLY A 124 0.93 17.59 -6.04
C GLY A 124 1.15 17.26 -4.56
N GLU A 125 0.23 17.67 -3.69
CA GLU A 125 0.26 17.33 -2.25
C GLU A 125 0.05 15.82 -2.03
N PHE A 126 -0.81 15.22 -2.86
CA PHE A 126 -1.03 13.77 -2.87
C PHE A 126 0.23 12.99 -3.27
N ASP A 127 0.91 13.40 -4.34
CA ASP A 127 2.15 12.77 -4.81
C ASP A 127 3.29 12.90 -3.80
N GLU A 128 3.41 14.07 -3.18
CA GLU A 128 4.37 14.33 -2.12
C GLU A 128 4.09 13.43 -0.91
N ALA A 129 2.82 13.25 -0.52
CA ALA A 129 2.44 12.34 0.55
C ALA A 129 2.83 10.89 0.25
N LEU A 130 2.59 10.38 -0.97
CA LEU A 130 3.00 9.04 -1.37
C LEU A 130 4.52 8.86 -1.34
N SER A 131 5.26 9.82 -1.91
CA SER A 131 6.73 9.82 -1.92
C SER A 131 7.30 9.80 -0.50
N THR A 132 6.69 10.58 0.40
CA THR A 132 7.12 10.70 1.79
C THR A 132 6.83 9.42 2.59
N ILE A 133 5.66 8.80 2.39
CA ILE A 133 5.36 7.49 2.98
C ILE A 133 6.36 6.44 2.47
N TYR A 134 6.71 6.43 1.18
CA TYR A 134 7.73 5.53 0.66
C TYR A 134 9.10 5.73 1.31
N ALA A 135 9.54 6.99 1.44
CA ALA A 135 10.80 7.30 2.12
C ALA A 135 10.79 6.82 3.58
N ALA A 136 9.67 6.97 4.28
CA ALA A 136 9.49 6.48 5.64
C ALA A 136 9.50 4.94 5.72
N ILE A 137 8.85 4.23 4.79
CA ILE A 137 8.90 2.76 4.69
C ILE A 137 10.35 2.29 4.55
N VAL A 138 11.08 2.83 3.56
CA VAL A 138 12.47 2.44 3.29
C VAL A 138 13.35 2.71 4.51
N THR A 139 13.17 3.87 5.16
CA THR A 139 13.95 4.24 6.35
C THR A 139 13.63 3.35 7.55
N LEU A 140 12.36 2.98 7.76
CA LEU A 140 11.96 2.05 8.82
C LEU A 140 12.56 0.67 8.60
N VAL A 141 12.43 0.16 7.37
CA VAL A 141 12.89 -1.17 7.00
C VAL A 141 14.40 -1.30 7.20
N ASP A 142 15.19 -0.35 6.72
CA ASP A 142 16.64 -0.33 6.89
C ASP A 142 17.06 -0.28 8.37
N ARG A 143 16.44 0.61 9.17
CA ARG A 143 16.83 0.79 10.58
C ARG A 143 16.45 -0.38 11.48
N LEU A 144 15.37 -1.06 11.14
CA LEU A 144 14.85 -2.19 11.91
C LEU A 144 15.35 -3.53 11.39
N GLY A 145 15.89 -3.58 10.17
CA GLY A 145 16.36 -4.81 9.52
C GLY A 145 15.19 -5.67 9.06
N LEU A 146 14.20 -5.06 8.41
CA LEU A 146 12.93 -5.68 7.99
C LEU A 146 12.90 -6.02 6.50
N GLU A 147 14.05 -6.19 5.85
CA GLU A 147 14.15 -6.35 4.40
C GLU A 147 13.49 -7.64 3.92
N GLU A 148 13.56 -8.71 4.71
CA GLU A 148 12.96 -10.00 4.35
C GLU A 148 11.43 -10.00 4.55
N GLU A 149 10.95 -9.33 5.60
CA GLU A 149 9.54 -9.07 5.86
C GLU A 149 8.95 -8.24 4.73
N LEU A 150 9.62 -7.16 4.32
CA LEU A 150 9.20 -6.33 3.19
C LEU A 150 9.17 -7.13 1.88
N LYS A 151 10.20 -7.95 1.60
CA LYS A 151 10.21 -8.81 0.39
C LYS A 151 9.05 -9.81 0.39
N ARG A 152 8.74 -10.39 1.55
CA ARG A 152 7.61 -11.30 1.71
C ARG A 152 6.29 -10.56 1.45
N GLU A 153 6.13 -9.37 1.99
CA GLU A 153 4.94 -8.55 1.79
C GLU A 153 4.71 -8.20 0.32
N ILE A 154 5.77 -7.75 -0.36
CA ILE A 154 5.78 -7.47 -1.79
C ILE A 154 5.31 -8.69 -2.60
N LEU A 155 5.78 -9.88 -2.24
CA LEU A 155 5.37 -11.12 -2.89
C LEU A 155 3.89 -11.44 -2.63
N LEU A 156 3.44 -11.36 -1.37
CA LEU A 156 2.06 -11.65 -0.98
C LEU A 156 1.07 -10.67 -1.61
N THR A 157 1.37 -9.38 -1.58
CA THR A 157 0.53 -8.35 -2.23
C THR A 157 0.48 -8.56 -3.75
N MET A 158 1.57 -9.00 -4.39
CA MET A 158 1.52 -9.36 -5.81
C MET A 158 0.66 -10.61 -6.08
N ILE A 159 0.76 -11.65 -5.24
CA ILE A 159 -0.11 -12.83 -5.36
C ILE A 159 -1.58 -12.43 -5.20
N TYR A 160 -1.90 -11.59 -4.21
CA TYR A 160 -3.24 -11.04 -4.01
C TYR A 160 -3.75 -10.32 -5.26
N LEU A 161 -2.94 -9.44 -5.84
CA LEU A 161 -3.29 -8.68 -7.05
C LEU A 161 -3.58 -9.60 -8.25
N ILE A 162 -2.80 -10.66 -8.42
CA ILE A 162 -2.98 -11.64 -9.50
C ILE A 162 -4.19 -12.53 -9.25
N SER A 163 -4.44 -12.94 -8.01
CA SER A 163 -5.66 -13.66 -7.63
C SER A 163 -6.90 -12.85 -7.96
N ARG A 164 -6.91 -11.55 -7.66
CA ARG A 164 -8.01 -10.63 -7.99
C ARG A 164 -8.22 -10.51 -9.49
N LYS A 165 -7.16 -10.24 -10.27
CA LYS A 165 -7.27 -10.17 -11.74
C LYS A 165 -7.74 -11.48 -12.38
N LYS A 166 -7.35 -12.62 -11.82
CA LYS A 166 -7.87 -13.94 -12.23
C LYS A 166 -9.39 -14.02 -11.99
N GLU A 167 -9.88 -13.55 -10.84
CA GLU A 167 -11.32 -13.49 -10.53
C GLU A 167 -12.07 -12.51 -11.44
N GLU A 168 -11.43 -11.42 -11.87
CA GLU A 168 -11.91 -10.49 -12.92
C GLU A 168 -11.93 -11.13 -14.33
N GLY A 169 -11.45 -12.37 -14.49
CA GLY A 169 -11.50 -13.12 -15.75
C GLY A 169 -10.23 -13.02 -16.62
N TYR A 170 -9.12 -12.50 -16.11
CA TYR A 170 -7.88 -12.42 -16.86
C TYR A 170 -7.32 -13.82 -17.17
N THR A 171 -6.89 -14.02 -18.41
CA THR A 171 -6.21 -15.25 -18.83
C THR A 171 -4.78 -15.30 -18.28
N ARG A 172 -4.20 -16.50 -18.16
CA ARG A 172 -2.79 -16.67 -17.78
C ARG A 172 -1.81 -15.82 -18.61
N LYS A 173 -2.09 -15.66 -19.92
CA LYS A 173 -1.27 -14.81 -20.80
C LYS A 173 -1.34 -13.34 -20.41
N GLN A 174 -2.54 -12.82 -20.12
CA GLN A 174 -2.71 -11.43 -19.71
C GLN A 174 -2.08 -11.17 -18.33
N LEU A 175 -2.20 -12.12 -17.39
CA LEU A 175 -1.54 -12.04 -16.08
C LEU A 175 -0.01 -12.01 -16.23
N TYR A 176 0.53 -12.82 -17.14
CA TYR A 176 1.97 -12.81 -17.46
C TYR A 176 2.41 -11.47 -18.05
N GLU A 177 1.68 -10.94 -19.03
CA GLU A 177 1.97 -9.64 -19.64
C GLU A 177 1.92 -8.51 -18.60
N PHE A 178 0.95 -8.53 -17.69
CA PHE A 178 0.86 -7.59 -16.59
C PHE A 178 2.11 -7.64 -15.68
N LEU A 179 2.52 -8.84 -15.25
CA LEU A 179 3.68 -9.00 -14.36
C LEU A 179 5.01 -8.61 -15.03
N VAL A 180 5.21 -9.00 -16.29
CA VAL A 180 6.49 -8.75 -16.96
C VAL A 180 6.58 -7.33 -17.51
N LYS A 181 5.55 -6.86 -18.21
CA LYS A 181 5.60 -5.55 -18.88
C LYS A 181 5.30 -4.39 -17.93
N ARG A 182 4.24 -4.50 -17.12
CA ARG A 182 3.78 -3.39 -16.27
C ARG A 182 4.47 -3.38 -14.91
N ALA A 183 4.59 -4.54 -14.26
CA ALA A 183 5.29 -4.65 -12.98
C ALA A 183 6.83 -4.79 -13.14
N GLY A 184 7.34 -4.98 -14.37
CA GLY A 184 8.78 -5.09 -14.63
C GLY A 184 9.43 -6.34 -14.02
N MET A 185 8.66 -7.38 -13.75
CA MET A 185 9.16 -8.58 -13.10
C MET A 185 9.89 -9.50 -14.07
N LYS A 186 10.87 -10.26 -13.53
CA LYS A 186 11.51 -11.35 -14.27
C LYS A 186 10.50 -12.46 -14.58
N GLU A 187 10.60 -13.02 -15.77
CA GLU A 187 9.69 -14.06 -16.28
C GLU A 187 9.54 -15.27 -15.34
N GLU A 188 10.65 -15.72 -14.74
CA GLU A 188 10.65 -16.83 -13.79
C GLU A 188 9.81 -16.51 -12.54
N MET A 189 9.95 -15.29 -12.01
CA MET A 189 9.19 -14.86 -10.83
C MET A 189 7.71 -14.67 -11.18
N ALA A 190 7.41 -14.07 -12.33
CA ALA A 190 6.05 -13.90 -12.82
C ALA A 190 5.32 -15.26 -12.91
N SER A 191 5.99 -16.28 -13.44
CA SER A 191 5.44 -17.63 -13.55
C SER A 191 5.16 -18.25 -12.17
N LYS A 192 6.07 -18.08 -11.20
CA LYS A 192 5.88 -18.56 -9.82
C LYS A 192 4.68 -17.92 -9.13
N ILE A 193 4.51 -16.61 -9.30
CA ILE A 193 3.39 -15.85 -8.72
C ILE A 193 2.06 -16.30 -9.32
N ILE A 194 1.99 -16.45 -10.64
CA ILE A 194 0.78 -16.97 -11.30
C ILE A 194 0.45 -18.36 -10.75
N GLU A 195 1.41 -19.28 -10.70
CA GLU A 195 1.16 -20.62 -10.16
C GLU A 195 0.71 -20.62 -8.69
N ALA A 196 1.22 -19.69 -7.87
CA ALA A 196 0.75 -19.52 -6.50
C ALA A 196 -0.70 -19.03 -6.45
N ALA A 197 -1.08 -18.03 -7.25
CA ALA A 197 -2.44 -17.50 -7.32
C ALA A 197 -3.48 -18.54 -7.82
N TYR A 198 -3.07 -19.49 -8.65
CA TYR A 198 -3.94 -20.59 -9.11
C TYR A 198 -4.07 -21.73 -8.09
N ARG A 199 -3.08 -21.95 -7.22
CA ARG A 199 -3.15 -22.97 -6.16
C ARG A 199 -4.08 -22.59 -5.01
N GLY A 200 -4.47 -21.33 -4.92
CA GLY A 200 -5.39 -20.81 -3.93
C GLY A 200 -4.67 -20.23 -2.73
N SER A 201 -4.70 -18.90 -2.62
CA SER A 201 -4.47 -18.15 -1.40
C SER A 201 -5.76 -18.20 -0.57
N ARG A 202 -6.01 -19.32 0.12
CA ARG A 202 -7.00 -19.34 1.21
C ARG A 202 -6.41 -18.50 2.34
N GLU A 203 -7.19 -17.51 2.79
CA GLU A 203 -6.90 -16.61 3.92
C GLU A 203 -5.78 -15.59 3.70
N ILE A 204 -6.12 -14.47 3.06
CA ILE A 204 -5.57 -13.17 3.49
C ILE A 204 -6.78 -12.26 3.66
N ASP A 205 -7.53 -12.51 4.73
CA ASP A 205 -8.49 -11.54 5.25
C ASP A 205 -7.66 -10.39 5.80
N TYR A 206 -7.55 -9.31 5.04
CA TYR A 206 -7.28 -8.00 5.62
C TYR A 206 -8.57 -7.57 6.32
N ALA A 207 -8.85 -8.17 7.47
CA ALA A 207 -9.83 -7.65 8.40
C ALA A 207 -9.38 -6.24 8.81
N TYR A 208 -10.18 -5.26 8.42
CA TYR A 208 -10.15 -3.90 8.94
C TYR A 208 -11.53 -3.55 9.46
#